data_AF-A0A382X879-F1
#
_entry.id   AF-A0A382X879-F1
#
_cell.length_a   1.000
_cell.length_b   1.000
_cell.length_c   1.000
_cell.angle_alpha   90.00
_cell.angle_beta   90.00
_cell.angle_gamma   90.00
#
_symmetry.space_group_name_H-M   'P 1'
#
loop_
_entity.id
_entity.type
_entity.pdbx_description
1 polymer ?
#
loop_
_entity_poly.entity_id
_entity_poly.type
_entity_poly.pdbx_seq_one_letter_code
_entity_poly.pdbx_strand_id
1 'polypeptide(L)'
;NDVTTLDVALSIREGYRSIEHIKRYTAMGFGTDQGKTGNINGIAVAAELLEIPLSELGTTTFRPAYTGVDFGAMAGREIGDFFDPQRYTTIHDSHVASGAEFEVVGQWYRPWFYPKTGENMHQAVHRECLAARTSLGMMDASTLGKIDVQGSDAREFLSRIYTNAWMKLAPGSCRYGLMCNEKGMIIDDGVSTCINDNHFIMTTTTGGAASVYSALEMWLQTEWSDLDVHLNSVTDQYSTVAVVGPNARKLMKLLCQDVDFERENFKFMQWR
;
A
#
# COMPACT_ATOMS: atom_id res chain seq x y z
N ASN A 1 25.99 -30.26 19.60
CA ASN A 1 26.98 -29.17 19.49
C ASN A 1 28.36 -29.61 19.94
N ASP A 2 28.51 -30.84 20.45
CA ASP A 2 29.78 -31.41 20.93
C ASP A 2 30.57 -30.51 21.90
N VAL A 3 29.82 -29.71 22.68
CA VAL A 3 30.38 -28.85 23.71
C VAL A 3 30.72 -29.69 24.93
N THR A 4 31.97 -29.59 25.36
CA THR A 4 32.51 -30.26 26.54
C THR A 4 32.83 -29.25 27.64
N THR A 5 33.19 -29.76 28.81
CA THR A 5 33.68 -28.91 29.92
C THR A 5 34.99 -28.19 29.57
N LEU A 6 35.80 -28.73 28.64
CA LEU A 6 37.03 -28.10 28.18
C LEU A 6 36.75 -26.81 27.40
N ASP A 7 35.66 -26.77 26.62
CA ASP A 7 35.27 -25.58 25.86
C ASP A 7 34.78 -24.46 26.78
N VAL A 8 34.02 -24.81 27.83
CA VAL A 8 33.59 -23.88 28.87
C VAL A 8 34.82 -23.31 29.61
N ALA A 9 35.76 -24.18 30.01
CA ALA A 9 37.00 -23.77 30.65
C ALA A 9 37.87 -22.87 29.76
N LEU A 10 37.95 -23.16 28.47
CA LEU A 10 38.65 -22.32 27.49
C LEU A 10 38.02 -20.93 27.42
N SER A 11 36.69 -20.83 27.33
CA SER A 11 36.00 -19.53 27.28
C SER A 11 36.28 -18.68 28.52
N ILE A 12 36.33 -19.29 29.71
CA ILE A 12 36.62 -18.58 30.96
C ILE A 12 38.10 -18.15 31.00
N ARG A 13 39.02 -19.00 30.54
CA ARG A 13 40.45 -18.66 30.43
C ARG A 13 40.69 -17.49 29.49
N GLU A 14 39.89 -17.36 28.44
CA GLU A 14 39.94 -16.24 27.49
C GLU A 14 39.20 -14.98 27.98
N GLY A 15 38.68 -14.98 29.20
CA GLY A 15 38.15 -13.78 29.86
C GLY A 15 36.62 -13.64 29.79
N TYR A 16 35.90 -14.59 29.22
CA TYR A 16 34.43 -14.57 29.27
C TYR A 16 33.94 -14.89 30.69
N ARG A 17 32.94 -14.14 31.16
CA ARG A 17 32.38 -14.24 32.52
C ARG A 17 30.86 -14.34 32.51
N SER A 18 30.21 -13.54 31.67
CA SER A 18 28.76 -13.63 31.47
C SER A 18 28.39 -14.96 30.85
N ILE A 19 27.33 -15.60 31.36
CA ILE A 19 26.80 -16.84 30.82
C ILE A 19 26.38 -16.69 29.35
N GLU A 20 25.94 -15.49 28.95
CA GLU A 20 25.58 -15.19 27.57
C GLU A 20 26.81 -15.17 26.64
N HIS A 21 27.97 -14.76 27.14
CA HIS A 21 29.22 -14.84 26.38
C HIS A 21 29.73 -16.27 26.30
N ILE A 22 29.73 -17.01 27.41
CA ILE A 22 30.14 -18.42 27.46
C ILE A 22 29.30 -19.26 26.50
N LYS A 23 27.97 -19.06 26.51
CA LYS A 23 27.01 -19.66 25.57
C LYS A 23 27.38 -19.38 24.10
N ARG A 24 27.70 -18.11 23.76
CA ARG A 24 28.03 -17.71 22.37
C ARG A 24 29.37 -18.24 21.91
N TYR A 25 30.37 -18.22 22.79
CA TYR A 25 31.71 -18.69 22.49
C TYR A 25 31.72 -20.19 22.22
N THR A 26 31.06 -20.96 23.09
CA THR A 26 31.04 -22.43 23.03
C THR A 26 29.96 -22.99 22.11
N ALA A 27 29.00 -22.16 21.69
CA ALA A 27 27.72 -22.61 21.11
C ALA A 27 26.91 -23.53 22.03
N MET A 28 27.13 -23.51 23.35
CA MET A 28 26.32 -24.26 24.31
C MET A 28 24.83 -23.88 24.19
N GLY A 29 23.97 -24.89 24.01
CA GLY A 29 22.51 -24.68 23.92
C GLY A 29 21.98 -24.24 22.57
N PHE A 30 22.82 -24.19 21.53
CA PHE A 30 22.42 -23.82 20.16
C PHE A 30 21.85 -25.00 19.35
N GLY A 31 21.76 -26.19 19.95
CA GLY A 31 21.24 -27.39 19.30
C GLY A 31 19.74 -27.27 18.99
N THR A 32 19.20 -28.23 18.25
CA THR A 32 17.76 -28.32 17.98
C THR A 32 16.92 -28.55 19.24
N ASP A 33 17.55 -29.04 20.31
CA ASP A 33 16.96 -29.15 21.64
C ASP A 33 16.90 -27.81 22.39
N GLN A 34 17.60 -26.77 21.91
CA GLN A 34 17.74 -25.46 22.55
C GLN A 34 18.29 -25.54 23.98
N GLY A 35 19.17 -26.53 24.23
CA GLY A 35 19.84 -26.71 25.52
C GLY A 35 18.95 -27.21 26.65
N LYS A 36 17.82 -27.88 26.34
CA LYS A 36 16.90 -28.48 27.33
C LYS A 36 17.60 -29.40 28.33
N THR A 37 18.62 -30.14 27.88
CA THR A 37 19.43 -31.00 28.74
C THR A 37 20.83 -30.43 29.01
N GLY A 38 21.40 -29.69 28.05
CA GLY A 38 22.78 -29.21 28.13
C GLY A 38 22.98 -27.91 28.90
N ASN A 39 22.04 -26.96 28.85
CA ASN A 39 22.29 -25.61 29.37
C ASN A 39 22.46 -25.60 30.89
N ILE A 40 21.57 -26.24 31.65
CA ILE A 40 21.67 -26.20 33.11
C ILE A 40 22.98 -26.83 33.60
N ASN A 41 23.44 -27.89 32.93
CA ASN A 41 24.71 -28.55 33.23
C ASN A 41 25.90 -27.64 32.90
N GLY A 42 25.91 -27.02 31.73
CA GLY A 42 27.02 -26.13 31.36
C GLY A 42 27.02 -24.79 32.12
N ILE A 43 25.86 -24.29 32.56
CA ILE A 43 25.75 -23.16 33.50
C ILE A 43 26.35 -23.57 34.86
N ALA A 44 26.03 -24.77 35.36
CA ALA A 44 26.61 -25.28 36.61
C ALA A 44 28.14 -25.41 36.52
N VAL A 45 28.66 -25.96 35.42
CA VAL A 45 30.12 -26.04 35.15
C VAL A 45 30.74 -24.65 35.07
N ALA A 46 30.10 -23.70 34.39
CA ALA A 46 30.59 -22.33 34.33
C ALA A 46 30.61 -21.65 35.70
N ALA A 47 29.59 -21.87 36.54
CA ALA A 47 29.55 -21.34 37.91
C ALA A 47 30.68 -21.92 38.78
N GLU A 48 30.92 -23.23 38.68
CA GLU A 48 32.01 -23.91 39.38
C GLU A 48 33.39 -23.37 38.95
N LEU A 49 33.64 -23.24 37.65
CA LEU A 49 34.90 -22.72 37.11
C LEU A 49 35.13 -21.23 37.37
N LEU A 50 34.05 -20.47 37.61
CA LEU A 50 34.11 -19.05 37.98
C LEU A 50 34.13 -18.82 39.50
N GLU A 51 33.98 -19.88 40.30
CA GLU A 51 33.90 -19.84 41.76
C GLU A 51 32.77 -18.93 42.30
N ILE A 52 31.61 -18.92 41.63
CA ILE A 52 30.42 -18.15 42.05
C ILE A 52 29.19 -19.05 42.25
N PRO A 53 28.24 -18.65 43.11
CA PRO A 53 26.96 -19.36 43.24
C PRO A 53 26.19 -19.40 41.92
N LEU A 54 25.53 -20.54 41.64
CA LEU A 54 24.70 -20.70 40.44
C LEU A 54 23.61 -19.62 40.31
N SER A 55 23.06 -19.16 41.44
CA SER A 55 22.07 -18.09 41.50
C SER A 55 22.59 -16.73 41.02
N GLU A 56 23.90 -16.50 41.06
CA GLU A 56 24.53 -15.24 40.63
C GLU A 56 24.89 -15.24 39.14
N LEU A 57 25.20 -16.41 38.57
CA LEU A 57 25.51 -16.53 37.14
C LEU A 57 24.26 -16.35 36.25
N GLY A 58 23.11 -16.77 36.76
CA GLY A 58 21.82 -16.68 36.08
C GLY A 58 21.66 -17.67 34.92
N THR A 59 20.55 -17.56 34.21
CA THR A 59 20.26 -18.36 33.01
C THR A 59 20.41 -17.56 31.75
N THR A 60 20.48 -18.24 30.61
CA THR A 60 20.38 -17.56 29.32
C THR A 60 18.92 -17.22 28.99
N THR A 61 18.72 -16.25 28.09
CA THR A 61 17.37 -15.84 27.67
C THR A 61 16.56 -17.01 27.05
N PHE A 62 15.34 -17.23 27.54
CA PHE A 62 14.37 -18.15 26.93
C PHE A 62 13.62 -17.46 25.78
N ARG A 63 13.43 -18.16 24.66
CA ARG A 63 12.79 -17.61 23.45
C ARG A 63 11.75 -18.58 22.88
N PRO A 64 10.64 -18.08 22.31
CA PRO A 64 9.80 -18.89 21.44
C PRO A 64 10.52 -19.16 20.09
N ALA A 65 10.16 -20.23 19.36
CA ALA A 65 9.23 -21.29 19.76
C ALA A 65 9.89 -22.28 20.76
N TYR A 66 9.08 -22.90 21.65
CA TYR A 66 9.58 -23.84 22.67
C TYR A 66 10.29 -25.07 22.07
N THR A 67 9.79 -25.55 20.93
CA THR A 67 10.38 -26.59 20.07
C THR A 67 10.33 -26.10 18.63
N GLY A 68 11.09 -26.75 17.74
CA GLY A 68 11.05 -26.44 16.31
C GLY A 68 9.62 -26.50 15.77
N VAL A 69 9.27 -25.52 14.93
CA VAL A 69 7.99 -25.41 14.23
C VAL A 69 8.28 -25.29 12.75
N ASP A 70 7.57 -26.07 11.94
CA ASP A 70 7.72 -26.03 10.49
C ASP A 70 7.26 -24.68 9.93
N PHE A 71 8.02 -24.15 8.96
CA PHE A 71 7.69 -22.86 8.36
C PHE A 71 6.33 -22.87 7.67
N GLY A 72 5.94 -23.99 7.05
CA GLY A 72 4.61 -24.15 6.46
C GLY A 72 3.47 -24.11 7.48
N ALA A 73 3.70 -24.57 8.72
CA ALA A 73 2.73 -24.45 9.80
C ALA A 73 2.57 -22.99 10.26
N MET A 74 3.66 -22.21 10.26
CA MET A 74 3.62 -20.78 10.57
C MET A 74 2.95 -19.96 9.46
N ALA A 75 3.18 -20.31 8.19
CA ALA A 75 2.54 -19.63 7.05
C ALA A 75 1.03 -19.92 6.97
N GLY A 76 0.56 -21.04 7.51
CA GLY A 76 -0.86 -21.38 7.55
C GLY A 76 -1.48 -21.50 6.15
N ARG A 77 -2.49 -20.68 5.88
CA ARG A 77 -3.22 -20.64 4.59
C ARG A 77 -2.79 -19.48 3.69
N GLU A 78 -1.81 -18.69 4.10
CA GLU A 78 -1.27 -17.55 3.34
C GLU A 78 -0.30 -18.04 2.26
N ILE A 79 -0.80 -18.79 1.29
CA ILE A 79 -0.01 -19.42 0.22
C ILE A 79 -0.71 -19.27 -1.14
N GLY A 80 0.09 -19.24 -2.22
CA GLY A 80 -0.44 -19.11 -3.58
C GLY A 80 -1.29 -17.85 -3.73
N ASP A 81 -2.50 -18.00 -4.26
CA ASP A 81 -3.43 -16.89 -4.49
C ASP A 81 -3.97 -16.25 -3.20
N PHE A 82 -3.78 -16.90 -2.04
CA PHE A 82 -4.19 -16.40 -0.73
C PHE A 82 -3.06 -15.71 0.04
N PHE A 83 -1.87 -15.56 -0.57
CA PHE A 83 -0.74 -14.90 0.08
C PHE A 83 -0.99 -13.42 0.35
N ASP A 84 -1.65 -12.72 -0.59
CA ASP A 84 -2.07 -11.32 -0.46
C ASP A 84 -3.40 -11.13 -1.22
N PRO A 85 -4.36 -10.33 -0.75
CA PRO A 85 -5.63 -10.13 -1.44
C PRO A 85 -5.46 -9.66 -2.88
N GLN A 86 -6.22 -10.26 -3.78
CA GLN A 86 -6.29 -9.87 -5.18
C GLN A 86 -7.57 -9.05 -5.40
N ARG A 87 -7.43 -7.79 -5.83
CA ARG A 87 -8.55 -6.87 -6.07
C ARG A 87 -8.82 -6.76 -7.57
N TYR A 88 -10.09 -6.88 -7.93
CA TYR A 88 -10.58 -6.80 -9.31
C TYR A 88 -11.66 -5.74 -9.45
N THR A 89 -11.67 -5.04 -10.58
CA THR A 89 -12.73 -4.07 -10.88
C THR A 89 -14.00 -4.78 -11.32
N THR A 90 -15.12 -4.06 -11.34
CA THR A 90 -16.44 -4.61 -11.74
C THR A 90 -16.48 -5.12 -13.18
N ILE A 91 -15.53 -4.70 -14.03
CA ILE A 91 -15.43 -5.11 -15.44
C ILE A 91 -14.25 -6.05 -15.71
N HIS A 92 -13.67 -6.66 -14.67
CA HIS A 92 -12.51 -7.57 -14.80
C HIS A 92 -12.77 -8.73 -15.77
N ASP A 93 -13.94 -9.37 -15.70
CA ASP A 93 -14.29 -10.46 -16.62
C ASP A 93 -14.30 -10.00 -18.09
N SER A 94 -14.67 -8.74 -18.35
CA SER A 94 -14.60 -8.17 -19.70
C SER A 94 -13.15 -8.00 -20.16
N HIS A 95 -12.23 -7.66 -19.25
CA HIS A 95 -10.80 -7.56 -19.54
C HIS A 95 -10.23 -8.93 -19.91
N VAL A 96 -10.54 -9.95 -19.10
CA VAL A 96 -10.14 -11.35 -19.36
C VAL A 96 -10.68 -11.83 -20.70
N ALA A 97 -11.97 -11.63 -20.97
CA ALA A 97 -12.61 -12.02 -22.23
C ALA A 97 -12.03 -11.28 -23.45
N SER A 98 -11.51 -10.07 -23.25
CA SER A 98 -10.85 -9.26 -24.29
C SER A 98 -9.36 -9.60 -24.47
N GLY A 99 -8.84 -10.58 -23.71
CA GLY A 99 -7.44 -11.00 -23.78
C GLY A 99 -6.46 -10.01 -23.18
N ALA A 100 -6.87 -9.26 -22.16
CA ALA A 100 -5.97 -8.37 -21.43
C ALA A 100 -4.82 -9.14 -20.77
N GLU A 101 -3.61 -8.60 -20.86
CA GLU A 101 -2.53 -8.93 -19.94
C GLU A 101 -2.65 -8.02 -18.71
N PHE A 102 -2.25 -8.49 -17.52
CA PHE A 102 -2.46 -7.77 -16.27
C PHE A 102 -1.15 -7.37 -15.59
N GLU A 103 -1.14 -6.16 -15.03
CA GLU A 103 -0.14 -5.71 -14.07
C GLU A 103 -0.73 -5.73 -12.65
N VAL A 104 0.12 -5.98 -11.66
CA VAL A 104 -0.24 -5.93 -10.24
C VAL A 104 0.16 -4.55 -9.68
N VAL A 105 -0.83 -3.72 -9.37
CA VAL A 105 -0.65 -2.36 -8.83
C VAL A 105 -1.14 -2.33 -7.39
N GLY A 106 -0.20 -2.50 -6.46
CA GLY A 106 -0.55 -2.83 -5.07
C GLY A 106 -1.23 -4.19 -5.04
N GLN A 107 -2.49 -4.23 -4.61
CA GLN A 107 -3.33 -5.43 -4.64
C GLN A 107 -4.25 -5.51 -5.87
N TRP A 108 -4.26 -4.50 -6.74
CA TRP A 108 -5.15 -4.45 -7.90
C TRP A 108 -4.56 -5.15 -9.12
N TYR A 109 -5.37 -5.96 -9.79
CA TYR A 109 -5.08 -6.51 -11.10
C TYR A 109 -5.66 -5.59 -12.17
N ARG A 110 -4.80 -4.79 -12.80
CA ARG A 110 -5.18 -3.80 -13.81
C ARG A 110 -4.79 -4.29 -15.20
N PRO A 111 -5.60 -4.06 -16.23
CA PRO A 111 -5.18 -4.32 -17.61
C PRO A 111 -3.93 -3.51 -17.94
N TRP A 112 -2.86 -4.22 -18.26
CA TRP A 112 -1.58 -3.63 -18.65
C TRP A 112 -1.59 -3.24 -20.14
N PHE A 113 -2.04 -4.15 -21.00
CA PHE A 113 -2.26 -3.95 -22.43
C PHE A 113 -3.14 -5.07 -23.01
N TYR A 114 -3.64 -4.87 -24.23
CA TYR A 114 -4.52 -5.82 -24.93
C TYR A 114 -3.86 -6.29 -26.25
N PRO A 115 -3.07 -7.37 -26.22
CA PRO A 115 -2.40 -7.87 -27.42
C PRO A 115 -3.40 -8.43 -28.43
N LYS A 116 -3.13 -8.21 -29.72
CA LYS A 116 -3.72 -9.00 -30.80
C LYS A 116 -2.85 -10.22 -31.10
N THR A 117 -3.42 -11.22 -31.77
CA THR A 117 -2.70 -12.44 -32.15
C THR A 117 -1.38 -12.12 -32.85
N GLY A 118 -0.28 -12.57 -32.26
CA GLY A 118 1.08 -12.40 -32.80
C GLY A 118 1.78 -11.09 -32.41
N GLU A 119 1.14 -10.19 -31.67
CA GLU A 119 1.79 -8.99 -31.14
C GLU A 119 2.56 -9.29 -29.84
N ASN A 120 3.73 -8.68 -29.69
CA ASN A 120 4.35 -8.50 -28.38
C ASN A 120 3.85 -7.21 -27.70
N MET A 121 4.22 -7.02 -26.43
CA MET A 121 3.82 -5.85 -25.64
C MET A 121 4.11 -4.52 -26.34
N HIS A 122 5.31 -4.31 -26.89
CA HIS A 122 5.67 -3.04 -27.53
C HIS A 122 4.80 -2.73 -28.75
N GLN A 123 4.49 -3.75 -29.56
CA GLN A 123 3.62 -3.60 -30.72
C GLN A 123 2.17 -3.28 -30.32
N ALA A 124 1.64 -3.99 -29.32
CA ALA A 124 0.29 -3.75 -28.79
C ALA A 124 0.17 -2.33 -28.21
N VAL A 125 1.08 -1.93 -27.33
CA VAL A 125 1.09 -0.61 -26.70
C VAL A 125 1.28 0.50 -27.73
N HIS A 126 2.16 0.32 -28.72
CA HIS A 126 2.33 1.30 -29.80
C HIS A 126 1.03 1.50 -30.59
N ARG A 127 0.34 0.40 -30.96
CA ARG A 127 -0.95 0.44 -31.63
C ARG A 127 -2.02 1.15 -30.79
N GLU A 128 -2.11 0.83 -29.50
CA GLU A 128 -3.07 1.44 -28.57
C GLU A 128 -2.83 2.95 -28.40
N CYS A 129 -1.57 3.36 -28.21
CA CYS A 129 -1.19 4.76 -28.12
C CYS A 129 -1.57 5.54 -29.38
N LEU A 130 -1.32 4.97 -30.56
CA LEU A 130 -1.70 5.58 -31.83
C LEU A 130 -3.22 5.67 -31.96
N ALA A 131 -3.95 4.60 -31.62
CA ALA A 131 -5.41 4.55 -31.71
C ALA A 131 -6.08 5.61 -30.81
N ALA A 132 -5.63 5.76 -29.57
CA ALA A 132 -6.16 6.75 -28.63
C ALA A 132 -5.94 8.19 -29.13
N ARG A 133 -4.80 8.47 -29.78
CA ARG A 133 -4.47 9.82 -30.28
C ARG A 133 -5.14 10.15 -31.62
N THR A 134 -5.30 9.16 -32.49
CA THR A 134 -5.82 9.37 -33.85
C THR A 134 -7.31 9.14 -33.97
N SER A 135 -7.92 8.42 -33.01
CA SER A 135 -9.35 8.12 -33.03
C SER A 135 -9.95 8.07 -31.63
N LEU A 136 -9.85 6.93 -30.94
CA LEU A 136 -10.55 6.63 -29.71
C LEU A 136 -9.82 5.51 -28.95
N GLY A 137 -9.68 5.67 -27.65
CA GLY A 137 -9.25 4.65 -26.71
C GLY A 137 -10.12 4.69 -25.46
N MET A 138 -10.12 3.59 -24.70
CA MET A 138 -10.80 3.49 -23.42
C MET A 138 -9.87 2.87 -22.40
N MET A 139 -10.00 3.27 -21.14
CA MET A 139 -9.21 2.73 -20.04
C MET A 139 -10.08 2.58 -18.80
N ASP A 140 -9.95 1.45 -18.10
CA ASP A 140 -10.52 1.26 -16.77
C ASP A 140 -9.71 2.08 -15.75
N ALA A 141 -10.33 3.15 -15.25
CA ALA A 141 -9.77 4.04 -14.24
C ALA A 141 -10.43 3.83 -12.87
N SER A 142 -11.16 2.72 -12.68
CA SER A 142 -11.92 2.44 -11.46
C SER A 142 -11.04 2.30 -10.22
N THR A 143 -9.75 1.99 -10.39
CA THR A 143 -8.83 1.74 -9.26
C THR A 143 -8.31 3.00 -8.58
N LEU A 144 -8.56 4.19 -9.11
CA LEU A 144 -8.17 5.44 -8.44
C LEU A 144 -8.86 5.53 -7.07
N GLY A 145 -8.15 6.03 -6.06
CA GLY A 145 -8.78 6.36 -4.79
C GLY A 145 -9.77 7.50 -4.98
N LYS A 146 -10.90 7.43 -4.30
CA LYS A 146 -11.98 8.43 -4.39
C LYS A 146 -12.48 8.72 -2.99
N ILE A 147 -12.48 9.98 -2.61
CA ILE A 147 -12.87 10.45 -1.29
C ILE A 147 -13.94 11.51 -1.47
N ASP A 148 -15.10 11.26 -0.88
CA ASP A 148 -16.18 12.22 -0.75
C ASP A 148 -15.88 13.14 0.46
N VAL A 149 -15.76 14.44 0.20
CA VAL A 149 -15.40 15.48 1.17
C VAL A 149 -16.56 16.46 1.29
N GLN A 150 -17.19 16.50 2.46
CA GLN A 150 -18.37 17.33 2.73
C GLN A 150 -18.19 18.19 3.98
N GLY A 151 -18.86 19.34 4.04
CA GLY A 151 -18.90 20.21 5.21
C GLY A 151 -18.64 21.67 4.87
N SER A 152 -19.02 22.60 5.76
CA SER A 152 -18.91 24.04 5.47
C SER A 152 -17.47 24.53 5.30
N ASP A 153 -16.50 23.80 5.86
CA ASP A 153 -15.08 24.15 5.79
C ASP A 153 -14.31 23.35 4.72
N ALA A 154 -14.99 22.60 3.86
CA ALA A 154 -14.35 21.74 2.85
C ALA A 154 -13.36 22.51 1.95
N ARG A 155 -13.67 23.75 1.56
CA ARG A 155 -12.78 24.60 0.75
C ARG A 155 -11.52 25.03 1.49
N GLU A 156 -11.65 25.35 2.77
CA GLU A 156 -10.53 25.71 3.63
C GLU A 156 -9.64 24.49 3.82
N PHE A 157 -10.23 23.34 4.14
CA PHE A 157 -9.52 22.08 4.28
C PHE A 157 -8.72 21.71 3.02
N LEU A 158 -9.36 21.73 1.84
CA LEU A 158 -8.66 21.48 0.57
C LEU A 158 -7.52 22.49 0.32
N SER A 159 -7.67 23.75 0.76
CA SER A 159 -6.63 24.76 0.64
C SER A 159 -5.44 24.54 1.57
N ARG A 160 -5.61 23.80 2.67
CA ARG A 160 -4.51 23.38 3.56
C ARG A 160 -3.80 22.13 3.03
N ILE A 161 -4.56 21.20 2.45
CA ILE A 161 -4.06 19.91 1.95
C ILE A 161 -3.30 20.04 0.63
N TYR A 162 -3.83 20.82 -0.31
CA TYR A 162 -3.24 20.98 -1.63
C TYR A 162 -2.37 22.22 -1.73
N THR A 163 -1.36 22.13 -2.58
CA THR A 163 -0.40 23.22 -2.84
C THR A 163 -0.97 24.41 -3.62
N ASN A 164 -2.14 24.28 -4.25
CA ASN A 164 -2.76 25.30 -5.09
C ASN A 164 -4.09 25.80 -4.49
N ALA A 165 -4.63 26.91 -5.03
CA ALA A 165 -5.82 27.55 -4.47
C ALA A 165 -7.12 26.76 -4.72
N TRP A 166 -8.03 26.67 -3.75
CA TRP A 166 -9.33 25.97 -3.88
C TRP A 166 -10.57 26.82 -3.58
N MET A 167 -10.41 27.94 -2.86
CA MET A 167 -11.51 28.81 -2.41
C MET A 167 -12.46 29.29 -3.51
N LYS A 168 -11.97 29.46 -4.75
CA LYS A 168 -12.75 30.02 -5.89
C LYS A 168 -13.08 28.99 -6.97
N LEU A 169 -12.88 27.70 -6.74
CA LEU A 169 -13.26 26.68 -7.73
C LEU A 169 -14.79 26.62 -7.82
N ALA A 170 -15.34 26.93 -8.98
CA ALA A 170 -16.79 26.96 -9.17
C ALA A 170 -17.40 25.54 -9.15
N PRO A 171 -18.61 25.36 -8.59
CA PRO A 171 -19.40 24.15 -8.77
C PRO A 171 -19.50 23.75 -10.26
N GLY A 172 -19.47 22.44 -10.54
CA GLY A 172 -19.43 21.93 -11.91
C GLY A 172 -18.03 21.91 -12.54
N SER A 173 -16.99 22.32 -11.80
CA SER A 173 -15.60 22.35 -12.27
C SER A 173 -14.72 21.36 -11.51
N CYS A 174 -13.68 20.88 -12.17
CA CYS A 174 -12.64 20.03 -11.60
C CYS A 174 -11.32 20.80 -11.54
N ARG A 175 -10.41 20.39 -10.65
CA ARG A 175 -9.06 20.95 -10.57
C ARG A 175 -8.05 19.87 -10.20
N TYR A 176 -6.91 19.87 -10.87
CA TYR A 176 -5.76 19.07 -10.47
C TYR A 176 -5.07 19.71 -9.27
N GLY A 177 -4.68 18.90 -8.30
CA GLY A 177 -3.95 19.32 -7.10
C GLY A 177 -2.83 18.36 -6.77
N LEU A 178 -1.78 18.90 -6.15
CA LEU A 178 -0.62 18.17 -5.66
C LEU A 178 -0.60 18.26 -4.13
N MET A 179 -0.48 17.12 -3.46
CA MET A 179 -0.38 17.03 -2.00
C MET A 179 1.09 16.83 -1.61
N CYS A 180 1.52 17.54 -0.57
CA CYS A 180 2.87 17.39 -0.01
C CYS A 180 2.79 17.09 1.49
N ASN A 181 3.80 16.42 2.01
CA ASN A 181 4.03 16.36 3.45
C ASN A 181 4.62 17.68 3.97
N GLU A 182 4.84 17.76 5.29
CA GLU A 182 5.33 18.94 6.01
C GLU A 182 6.75 19.33 5.61
N LYS A 183 7.50 18.42 4.98
CA LYS A 183 8.83 18.69 4.40
C LYS A 183 8.75 19.26 2.98
N GLY A 184 7.54 19.46 2.44
CA GLY A 184 7.31 19.92 1.09
C GLY A 184 7.51 18.85 0.02
N MET A 185 7.62 17.57 0.39
CA MET A 185 7.82 16.47 -0.55
C MET A 185 6.47 15.93 -1.00
N ILE A 186 6.33 15.66 -2.30
CA ILE A 186 5.11 15.12 -2.89
C ILE A 186 4.75 13.79 -2.24
N ILE A 187 3.49 13.65 -1.83
CA ILE A 187 2.96 12.39 -1.29
C ILE A 187 1.87 11.78 -2.17
N ASP A 188 1.07 12.59 -2.85
CA ASP A 188 0.05 12.14 -3.80
C ASP A 188 -0.44 13.31 -4.68
N ASP A 189 -1.28 13.01 -5.67
CA ASP A 189 -1.88 13.98 -6.57
C ASP A 189 -3.22 13.48 -7.13
N GLY A 190 -3.96 14.38 -7.77
CA GLY A 190 -5.16 13.97 -8.48
C GLY A 190 -6.08 15.12 -8.82
N VAL A 191 -7.25 14.79 -9.34
CA VAL A 191 -8.29 15.75 -9.71
C VAL A 191 -9.41 15.72 -8.67
N SER A 192 -9.74 16.87 -8.09
CA SER A 192 -10.94 17.01 -7.28
C SER A 192 -12.04 17.74 -8.03
N THR A 193 -13.26 17.23 -7.88
CA THR A 193 -14.47 17.71 -8.54
C THR A 193 -15.29 18.50 -7.55
N CYS A 194 -15.61 19.75 -7.86
CA CYS A 194 -16.48 20.59 -7.04
C CYS A 194 -17.95 20.29 -7.38
N ILE A 195 -18.65 19.63 -6.47
CA ILE A 195 -20.08 19.32 -6.63
C ILE A 195 -20.90 20.57 -6.31
N ASN A 196 -20.65 21.16 -5.14
CA ASN A 196 -21.16 22.44 -4.70
C ASN A 196 -20.16 23.09 -3.72
N ASP A 197 -20.55 24.19 -3.07
CA ASP A 197 -19.63 24.96 -2.22
C ASP A 197 -19.09 24.18 -1.01
N ASN A 198 -19.82 23.15 -0.55
CA ASN A 198 -19.54 22.37 0.65
C ASN A 198 -19.36 20.87 0.33
N HIS A 199 -19.15 20.50 -0.95
CA HIS A 199 -19.08 19.10 -1.37
C HIS A 199 -18.14 18.90 -2.54
N PHE A 200 -17.15 18.03 -2.36
CA PHE A 200 -16.14 17.67 -3.34
C PHE A 200 -15.97 16.17 -3.44
N ILE A 201 -15.65 15.68 -4.64
CA ILE A 201 -15.14 14.32 -4.85
C ILE A 201 -13.68 14.44 -5.24
N MET A 202 -12.81 14.05 -4.33
CA MET A 202 -11.36 14.01 -4.50
C MET A 202 -10.94 12.68 -5.11
N THR A 203 -10.08 12.70 -6.12
CA THR A 203 -9.37 11.50 -6.57
C THR A 203 -7.91 11.53 -6.14
N THR A 204 -7.35 10.36 -5.84
CA THR A 204 -5.94 10.12 -5.51
C THR A 204 -5.33 9.12 -6.48
N THR A 205 -4.04 8.85 -6.37
CA THR A 205 -3.44 7.70 -7.06
C THR A 205 -4.05 6.37 -6.57
N THR A 206 -3.95 5.30 -7.37
CA THR A 206 -4.41 3.96 -6.97
C THR A 206 -3.68 3.45 -5.73
N GLY A 207 -2.35 3.62 -5.68
CA GLY A 207 -1.54 3.17 -4.55
C GLY A 207 -1.71 4.02 -3.29
N GLY A 208 -2.02 5.31 -3.45
CA GLY A 208 -2.16 6.27 -2.36
C GLY A 208 -3.55 6.33 -1.71
N ALA A 209 -4.55 5.62 -2.23
CA ALA A 209 -5.95 5.76 -1.78
C ALA A 209 -6.12 5.65 -0.25
N ALA A 210 -5.57 4.61 0.37
CA ALA A 210 -5.69 4.38 1.81
C ALA A 210 -4.79 5.32 2.64
N SER A 211 -3.58 5.59 2.17
CA SER A 211 -2.62 6.45 2.90
C SER A 211 -3.06 7.90 2.89
N VAL A 212 -3.56 8.42 1.76
CA VAL A 212 -4.14 9.76 1.67
C VAL A 212 -5.34 9.87 2.59
N TYR A 213 -6.32 8.95 2.52
CA TYR A 213 -7.49 8.98 3.41
C TYR A 213 -7.08 9.01 4.89
N SER A 214 -6.12 8.16 5.28
CA SER A 214 -5.60 8.12 6.65
C SER A 214 -4.90 9.42 7.06
N ALA A 215 -4.16 10.04 6.16
CA ALA A 215 -3.50 11.32 6.43
C ALA A 215 -4.52 12.45 6.59
N LEU A 216 -5.55 12.51 5.73
CA LEU A 216 -6.62 13.50 5.82
C LEU A 216 -7.39 13.39 7.15
N GLU A 217 -7.77 12.17 7.53
CA GLU A 217 -8.40 11.88 8.82
C GLU A 217 -7.50 12.27 10.00
N MET A 218 -6.20 11.97 9.93
CA MET A 218 -5.25 12.38 10.97
C MET A 218 -5.28 13.90 11.18
N TRP A 219 -5.15 14.68 10.10
CA TRP A 219 -5.16 16.15 10.19
C TRP A 219 -6.46 16.70 10.81
N LEU A 220 -7.61 16.18 10.39
CA LEU A 220 -8.90 16.58 10.96
C LEU A 220 -9.02 16.21 12.44
N GLN A 221 -8.54 15.03 12.84
CA GLN A 221 -8.69 14.54 14.20
C GLN A 221 -7.68 15.16 15.18
N THR A 222 -6.45 15.44 14.75
CA THR A 222 -5.37 15.84 15.67
C THR A 222 -5.03 17.33 15.61
N GLU A 223 -5.20 17.99 14.47
CA GLU A 223 -4.74 19.38 14.28
C GLU A 223 -5.89 20.36 14.04
N TRP A 224 -6.90 19.94 13.28
CA TRP A 224 -7.98 20.82 12.79
C TRP A 224 -9.37 20.30 13.20
N SER A 225 -9.47 19.84 14.45
CA SER A 225 -10.71 19.28 15.04
C SER A 225 -11.88 20.26 15.11
N ASP A 226 -11.63 21.53 14.80
CA ASP A 226 -12.61 22.61 14.73
C ASP A 226 -13.23 22.82 13.34
N LEU A 227 -12.67 22.22 12.28
CA LEU A 227 -13.23 22.31 10.92
C LEU A 227 -14.46 21.40 10.77
N ASP A 228 -15.54 21.94 10.21
CA ASP A 228 -16.70 21.16 9.77
C ASP A 228 -16.38 20.47 8.44
N VAL A 229 -15.74 19.30 8.52
CA VAL A 229 -15.41 18.44 7.37
C VAL A 229 -15.62 16.96 7.72
N HIS A 230 -16.24 16.23 6.80
CA HIS A 230 -16.48 14.80 6.87
C HIS A 230 -15.93 14.12 5.63
N LEU A 231 -15.20 13.02 5.82
CA LEU A 231 -14.57 12.25 4.75
C LEU A 231 -15.18 10.86 4.66
N ASN A 232 -15.56 10.45 3.45
CA ASN A 232 -15.96 9.08 3.18
C ASN A 232 -15.16 8.52 2.00
N SER A 233 -14.56 7.34 2.16
CA SER A 233 -14.02 6.64 1.00
C SER A 233 -15.18 6.15 0.13
N VAL A 234 -15.20 6.62 -1.11
CA VAL A 234 -16.14 6.18 -2.17
C VAL A 234 -15.38 5.47 -3.29
N THR A 235 -14.17 4.97 -2.98
CA THR A 235 -13.28 4.32 -3.95
C THR A 235 -13.96 3.15 -4.65
N ASP A 236 -14.57 2.24 -3.88
CA ASP A 236 -15.22 1.03 -4.39
C ASP A 236 -16.69 1.26 -4.78
N GLN A 237 -17.24 2.45 -4.50
CA GLN A 237 -18.61 2.83 -4.86
C GLN A 237 -18.72 3.19 -6.36
N TYR A 238 -17.65 3.70 -6.96
CA TYR A 238 -17.64 4.18 -8.34
C TYR A 238 -16.66 3.39 -9.22
N SER A 239 -17.20 2.85 -10.32
CA SER A 239 -16.39 2.43 -11.47
C SER A 239 -16.24 3.60 -12.45
N THR A 240 -15.08 3.69 -13.10
CA THR A 240 -14.73 4.80 -13.98
C THR A 240 -14.15 4.27 -15.28
N VAL A 241 -14.73 4.68 -16.41
CA VAL A 241 -14.17 4.44 -17.74
C VAL A 241 -13.70 5.77 -18.32
N ALA A 242 -12.40 5.88 -18.56
CA ALA A 242 -11.83 7.02 -19.27
C ALA A 242 -11.97 6.80 -20.78
N VAL A 243 -12.73 7.67 -21.45
CA VAL A 243 -12.91 7.65 -22.92
C VAL A 243 -12.05 8.77 -23.51
N VAL A 244 -11.03 8.41 -24.30
CA VAL A 244 -9.95 9.33 -24.70
C VAL A 244 -9.79 9.35 -26.22
N GLY A 245 -9.59 10.53 -26.79
CA GLY A 245 -9.28 10.71 -28.21
C GLY A 245 -10.21 11.67 -28.94
N PRO A 246 -9.90 12.05 -30.20
CA PRO A 246 -10.69 13.02 -30.97
C PRO A 246 -12.14 12.57 -31.22
N ASN A 247 -12.42 11.26 -31.24
CA ASN A 247 -13.77 10.74 -31.40
C ASN A 247 -14.50 10.48 -30.06
N ALA A 248 -13.89 10.77 -28.90
CA ALA A 248 -14.52 10.55 -27.59
C ALA A 248 -15.85 11.30 -27.46
N ARG A 249 -15.88 12.57 -27.88
CA ARG A 249 -17.11 13.38 -27.91
C ARG A 249 -18.22 12.75 -28.74
N LYS A 250 -17.88 12.15 -29.88
CA LYS A 250 -18.87 11.49 -30.75
C LYS A 250 -19.49 10.29 -30.06
N LEU A 251 -18.67 9.49 -29.37
CA LEU A 251 -19.17 8.37 -28.57
C LEU A 251 -20.06 8.86 -27.42
N MET A 252 -19.62 9.86 -26.65
CA MET A 252 -20.38 10.36 -25.50
C MET A 252 -21.76 10.89 -25.89
N LYS A 253 -21.90 11.56 -27.04
CA LYS A 253 -23.21 11.99 -27.57
C LYS A 253 -24.17 10.84 -27.90
N LEU A 254 -23.65 9.66 -28.23
CA LEU A 254 -24.48 8.48 -28.46
C LEU A 254 -24.95 7.86 -27.15
N LEU A 255 -24.11 7.89 -26.11
CA LEU A 255 -24.37 7.27 -24.81
C LEU A 255 -25.20 8.16 -23.89
N CYS A 256 -25.00 9.47 -23.91
CA CYS A 256 -25.66 10.44 -23.03
C CYS A 256 -26.36 11.50 -23.89
N GLN A 257 -27.69 11.37 -24.03
CA GLN A 257 -28.50 12.23 -24.89
C GLN A 257 -28.99 13.51 -24.20
N ASP A 258 -28.83 13.58 -22.88
CA ASP A 258 -29.25 14.65 -21.98
C ASP A 258 -28.14 15.68 -21.71
N VAL A 259 -26.92 15.46 -22.22
CA VAL A 259 -25.77 16.34 -22.03
C VAL A 259 -25.32 16.93 -23.36
N ASP A 260 -25.19 18.27 -23.40
CA ASP A 260 -24.61 18.96 -24.55
C ASP A 260 -23.09 18.97 -24.45
N PHE A 261 -22.44 18.05 -25.18
CA PHE A 261 -20.99 17.95 -25.26
C PHE A 261 -20.33 18.92 -26.26
N GLU A 262 -21.02 19.93 -26.78
CA GLU A 262 -20.37 20.97 -27.58
C GLU A 262 -19.32 21.75 -26.77
N ARG A 263 -18.31 22.29 -27.45
CA ARG A 263 -17.09 22.79 -26.78
C ARG A 263 -17.39 23.99 -25.89
N GLU A 264 -18.37 24.77 -26.29
CA GLU A 264 -18.84 25.97 -25.63
C GLU A 264 -19.62 25.65 -24.35
N ASN A 265 -20.29 24.49 -24.32
CA ASN A 265 -21.23 24.07 -23.29
C ASN A 265 -20.66 23.00 -22.34
N PHE A 266 -19.64 22.25 -22.78
CA PHE A 266 -18.86 21.31 -21.98
C PHE A 266 -17.37 21.63 -22.14
N LYS A 267 -16.89 22.56 -21.29
CA LYS A 267 -15.51 23.05 -21.36
C LYS A 267 -14.55 22.07 -20.69
N PHE A 268 -13.26 22.25 -20.97
CA PHE A 268 -12.21 21.49 -20.31
C PHE A 268 -12.31 21.61 -18.78
N MET A 269 -12.13 20.50 -18.06
CA MET A 269 -12.24 20.39 -16.60
C MET A 269 -13.62 20.78 -16.04
N GLN A 270 -14.68 20.48 -16.77
CA GLN A 270 -16.06 20.51 -16.26
C GLN A 270 -16.62 19.10 -16.14
N TRP A 271 -17.61 18.95 -15.26
CA TRP A 271 -18.36 17.70 -15.07
C TRP A 271 -19.86 17.96 -15.14
N ARG A 272 -20.64 16.91 -15.42
CA ARG A 272 -22.11 16.90 -15.45
C ARG A 272 -22.65 15.61 -14.87
#